data_AF-A0A6P8LDK2-F1
#
_entry.id   AF-A0A6P8LDK2-F1
#
_cell.length_a   1.000
_cell.length_b   1.000
_cell.length_c   1.000
_cell.angle_alpha   90.00
_cell.angle_beta   90.00
_cell.angle_gamma   90.00
#
_symmetry.space_group_name_H-M   'P 1'
#
loop_
_entity.id
_entity.type
_entity.pdbx_description
1 polymer ?
#
loop_
_entity_poly.entity_id
_entity_poly.type
_entity_poly.pdbx_seq_one_letter_code
_entity_poly.pdbx_strand_id
1 'polypeptide(L)'
;MQQTAGILAKGKLKLRKWCSNIPLVLEGVPAEDKESFMKFEDGSDFTKTLGLAWDPASDQLLFSFSAFQSPLRPCRRSVLSAIAKFYDPLGLVGPVITRCKIFLQQLCKEKLSWDESLPETHNTKWLDICRSFEIISHVSFPRFVFSAETDLEVHGFCDASIDAYGACVYVISKGNQSFSHLLCYSTKAGALWCGSSG
;
A
#
# COMPACT_ATOMS: atom_id res chain seq x y z
N MET A 1 -3.16 -26.20 3.34
CA MET A 1 -2.88 -25.66 4.69
C MET A 1 -2.34 -26.71 5.66
N GLN A 2 -2.92 -27.91 5.75
CA GLN A 2 -2.54 -28.94 6.73
C GLN A 2 -1.07 -29.41 6.62
N GLN A 3 -0.54 -29.59 5.41
CA GLN A 3 0.86 -29.98 5.21
C GLN A 3 1.84 -28.92 5.73
N THR A 4 1.62 -27.64 5.41
CA THR A 4 2.43 -26.51 5.88
C THR A 4 2.39 -26.41 7.41
N ALA A 5 1.20 -26.53 8.00
CA ALA A 5 1.03 -26.54 9.45
C ALA A 5 1.80 -27.69 10.12
N GLY A 6 1.75 -28.89 9.54
CA GLY A 6 2.48 -30.05 10.03
C GLY A 6 3.99 -29.90 9.97
N ILE A 7 4.53 -29.28 8.90
CA ILE A 7 5.98 -29.03 8.77
C ILE A 7 6.44 -28.02 9.83
N LEU A 8 5.74 -26.89 9.97
CA LEU A 8 6.12 -25.84 10.92
C LEU A 8 5.94 -26.26 12.38
N ALA A 9 4.95 -27.10 12.66
CA ALA A 9 4.77 -27.71 13.98
C ALA A 9 5.98 -28.55 14.41
N LYS A 10 6.68 -29.23 13.49
CA LYS A 10 7.95 -29.94 13.79
C LYS A 10 9.03 -28.98 14.29
N GLY A 11 9.02 -27.73 13.82
CA GLY A 11 9.88 -26.65 14.29
C GLY A 11 9.34 -25.90 15.51
N LYS A 12 8.26 -26.38 16.16
CA LYS A 12 7.53 -25.68 17.24
C LYS A 12 6.98 -24.30 16.83
N LEU A 13 6.78 -24.07 15.53
CA LEU A 13 6.19 -22.86 14.99
C LEU A 13 4.69 -23.10 14.77
N LYS A 14 3.87 -22.82 15.78
CA LYS A 14 2.41 -22.91 15.66
C LYS A 14 1.90 -21.75 14.80
N LEU A 15 1.32 -22.07 13.64
CA LEU A 15 0.63 -21.10 12.80
C LEU A 15 -0.68 -20.63 13.44
N ARG A 16 -0.96 -19.33 13.31
CA ARG A 16 -2.16 -18.64 13.81
C ARG A 16 -2.64 -17.69 12.73
N LYS A 17 -3.82 -17.08 12.95
CA LYS A 17 -4.42 -16.08 12.07
C LYS A 17 -4.69 -16.61 10.65
N TRP A 18 -5.22 -17.82 10.57
CA TRP A 18 -5.59 -18.42 9.29
C TRP A 18 -6.73 -17.63 8.64
N CYS A 19 -6.56 -17.32 7.35
CA CYS A 19 -7.49 -16.56 6.55
C CYS A 19 -7.45 -17.07 5.09
N SER A 20 -8.58 -17.01 4.39
CA SER A 20 -8.74 -17.53 3.02
C SER A 20 -9.92 -16.85 2.33
N ASN A 21 -9.81 -16.59 1.03
CA ASN A 21 -10.96 -16.23 0.18
C ASN A 21 -11.84 -17.45 -0.18
N ILE A 22 -11.38 -18.66 0.13
CA ILE A 22 -12.14 -19.91 -0.05
C ILE A 22 -12.43 -20.50 1.35
N PRO A 23 -13.68 -20.40 1.86
CA PRO A 23 -14.04 -20.85 3.20
C PRO A 23 -13.77 -22.34 3.46
N LEU A 24 -13.96 -23.18 2.43
CA LEU A 24 -13.69 -24.63 2.47
C LEU A 24 -12.25 -24.95 2.91
N VAL A 25 -11.28 -24.09 2.56
CA VAL A 25 -9.86 -24.32 2.91
C VAL A 25 -9.61 -24.09 4.42
N LEU A 26 -10.53 -23.39 5.11
CA LEU A 26 -10.48 -23.17 6.55
C LEU A 26 -11.21 -24.27 7.34
N GLU A 27 -11.77 -25.28 6.68
CA GLU A 27 -12.33 -26.45 7.34
C GLU A 27 -11.23 -27.24 8.07
N GLY A 28 -11.48 -27.60 9.32
CA GLY A 28 -10.50 -28.27 10.19
C GLY A 28 -9.46 -27.35 10.83
N VAL A 29 -9.47 -26.04 10.56
CA VAL A 29 -8.69 -25.07 11.35
C VAL A 29 -9.45 -24.75 12.64
N PRO A 30 -8.82 -24.88 13.83
CA PRO A 30 -9.44 -24.49 15.10
C PRO A 30 -9.83 -23.01 15.11
N ALA A 31 -10.95 -22.67 15.75
CA ALA A 31 -11.47 -21.30 15.74
C ALA A 31 -10.48 -20.29 16.35
N GLU A 32 -9.74 -20.68 17.38
CA GLU A 32 -8.69 -19.89 18.02
C GLU A 32 -7.47 -19.61 17.14
N ASP A 33 -7.30 -20.41 16.08
CA ASP A 33 -6.19 -20.25 15.14
C ASP A 33 -6.63 -19.48 13.88
N LYS A 34 -7.93 -19.23 13.67
CA LYS A 34 -8.44 -18.37 12.58
C LYS A 34 -8.18 -16.89 12.88
N GLU A 35 -8.04 -16.10 11.83
CA GLU A 35 -7.94 -14.65 11.97
C GLU A 35 -9.24 -14.08 12.54
N SER A 36 -9.11 -13.18 13.51
CA SER A 36 -10.23 -12.37 13.97
C SER A 36 -10.41 -11.22 12.99
N PHE A 37 -11.45 -11.30 12.17
CA PHE A 37 -11.75 -10.25 11.20
C PHE A 37 -12.10 -8.93 11.88
N MET A 38 -11.54 -7.84 11.34
CA MET A 38 -12.08 -6.50 11.55
C MET A 38 -13.25 -6.31 10.60
N LYS A 39 -14.18 -5.42 10.95
CA LYS A 39 -15.31 -5.09 10.08
C LYS A 39 -15.12 -3.74 9.42
N PHE A 40 -15.32 -3.67 8.11
CA PHE A 40 -15.51 -2.42 7.40
C PHE A 40 -16.82 -1.76 7.84
N GLU A 41 -17.03 -0.49 7.46
CA GLU A 41 -18.25 0.26 7.80
C GLU A 41 -19.52 -0.38 7.23
N ASP A 42 -19.41 -1.11 6.13
CA ASP A 42 -20.50 -1.89 5.52
C ASP A 42 -20.71 -3.27 6.16
N GLY A 43 -19.92 -3.61 7.19
CA GLY A 43 -20.01 -4.86 7.94
C GLY A 43 -19.25 -6.04 7.34
N SER A 44 -18.54 -5.86 6.21
CA SER A 44 -17.69 -6.88 5.59
C SER A 44 -16.40 -7.13 6.38
N ASP A 45 -15.92 -8.36 6.35
CA ASP A 45 -14.77 -8.83 7.13
C ASP A 45 -13.45 -8.54 6.40
N PHE A 46 -12.46 -8.00 7.10
CA PHE A 46 -11.12 -7.79 6.58
C PHE A 46 -10.02 -8.11 7.58
N THR A 47 -8.84 -8.41 7.06
CA THR A 47 -7.61 -8.47 7.87
C THR A 47 -6.66 -7.35 7.44
N LYS A 48 -5.91 -6.79 8.40
CA LYS A 48 -5.00 -5.67 8.17
C LYS A 48 -3.58 -6.04 8.59
N THR A 49 -2.64 -5.81 7.69
CA THR A 49 -1.20 -5.93 7.96
C THR A 49 -0.50 -4.66 7.50
N LEU A 50 0.14 -3.95 8.45
CA LEU A 50 0.99 -2.77 8.20
C LEU A 50 0.32 -1.61 7.44
N GLY A 51 -1.02 -1.57 7.32
CA GLY A 51 -1.74 -0.52 6.60
C GLY A 51 -2.51 -1.03 5.37
N LEU A 52 -2.11 -2.19 4.85
CA LEU A 52 -2.82 -2.91 3.79
C LEU A 52 -3.93 -3.77 4.41
N ALA A 53 -5.16 -3.56 3.96
CA ALA A 53 -6.30 -4.39 4.29
C ALA A 53 -6.56 -5.39 3.15
N TRP A 54 -7.03 -6.57 3.48
CA TRP A 54 -7.51 -7.56 2.53
C TRP A 54 -8.91 -8.00 2.93
N ASP A 55 -9.84 -7.86 1.99
CA ASP A 55 -11.18 -8.45 2.06
C ASP A 55 -11.14 -9.84 1.41
N PRO A 56 -11.25 -10.92 2.17
CA PRO A 56 -11.24 -12.27 1.62
C PRO A 56 -12.51 -12.59 0.83
N ALA A 57 -13.66 -11.95 1.12
CA ALA A 57 -14.91 -12.25 0.46
C ALA A 57 -14.92 -11.75 -0.98
N SER A 58 -14.41 -10.54 -1.23
CA SER A 58 -14.27 -9.97 -2.59
C SER A 58 -12.89 -10.23 -3.23
N ASP A 59 -11.96 -10.79 -2.46
CA ASP A 59 -10.56 -11.01 -2.80
C ASP A 59 -9.82 -9.73 -3.26
N GLN A 60 -10.13 -8.61 -2.61
CA GLN A 60 -9.57 -7.31 -2.91
C GLN A 60 -8.59 -6.84 -1.83
N LEU A 61 -7.51 -6.21 -2.26
CA LEU A 61 -6.62 -5.42 -1.42
C LEU A 61 -7.19 -4.00 -1.33
N LEU A 62 -7.25 -3.46 -0.11
CA LEU A 62 -7.70 -2.11 0.18
C LEU A 62 -6.64 -1.40 1.01
N PHE A 63 -6.56 -0.09 0.85
CA PHE A 63 -5.66 0.71 1.68
C PHE A 63 -6.45 1.50 2.70
N SER A 64 -6.39 1.07 3.96
CA SER A 64 -7.05 1.76 5.05
C SER A 64 -6.12 2.81 5.64
N PHE A 65 -6.25 4.03 5.12
CA PHE A 65 -5.67 5.21 5.73
C PHE A 65 -6.67 5.73 6.76
N SER A 66 -6.43 5.40 8.04
CA SER A 66 -7.11 6.12 9.13
C SER A 66 -6.91 7.60 8.87
N ALA A 67 -8.01 8.33 8.64
CA ALA A 67 -8.08 9.71 8.20
C ALA A 67 -6.81 10.45 8.60
N PHE A 68 -6.02 10.79 7.60
CA PHE A 68 -4.71 11.38 7.80
C PHE A 68 -4.93 12.77 8.40
N GLN A 69 -5.08 12.84 9.72
CA GLN A 69 -5.25 14.09 10.44
C GLN A 69 -3.89 14.77 10.41
N SER A 70 -3.67 15.58 9.38
CA SER A 70 -2.56 16.51 9.40
C SER A 70 -2.68 17.29 10.70
N PRO A 71 -1.62 17.34 11.53
CA PRO A 71 -1.65 18.18 12.71
C PRO A 71 -1.95 19.63 12.27
N LEU A 72 -2.61 20.39 13.15
CA LEU A 72 -2.95 21.80 12.92
C LEU A 72 -1.74 22.63 12.46
N ARG A 73 -0.53 22.24 12.89
CA ARG A 73 0.75 22.78 12.45
C ARG A 73 1.68 21.64 12.03
N PRO A 74 1.71 21.26 10.73
CA PRO A 74 2.65 20.25 10.27
C PRO A 74 4.08 20.77 10.32
N CYS A 75 5.01 19.87 10.59
CA CYS A 75 6.45 20.08 10.54
C CYS A 75 7.11 18.99 9.68
N ARG A 76 8.39 19.15 9.34
CA ARG A 76 9.12 18.15 8.53
C ARG A 76 9.09 16.75 9.17
N ARG A 77 9.21 16.67 10.50
CA ARG A 77 9.10 15.40 11.25
C ARG A 77 7.71 14.77 11.11
N SER A 78 6.64 15.56 11.25
CA SER A 78 5.28 15.02 11.16
C SER A 78 4.98 14.55 9.74
N VAL A 79 5.42 15.28 8.72
CA VAL A 79 5.30 14.88 7.31
C VAL A 79 6.00 13.54 7.06
N LEU A 80 7.28 13.44 7.44
CA LEU A 80 8.05 12.20 7.28
C LEU A 80 7.40 11.02 8.01
N SER A 81 7.04 11.22 9.29
CA SER A 81 6.38 10.19 10.11
C SER A 81 5.10 9.70 9.47
N ALA A 82 4.34 10.60 8.86
CA ALA A 82 3.09 10.26 8.25
C ALA A 82 3.28 9.56 6.88
N ILE A 83 4.32 9.91 6.11
CA ILE A 83 4.72 9.17 4.89
C ILE A 83 5.28 7.77 5.23
N ALA A 84 5.99 7.61 6.35
CA ALA A 84 6.58 6.33 6.74
C ALA A 84 5.53 5.26 7.11
N LYS A 85 4.27 5.66 7.35
CA LYS A 85 3.15 4.75 7.62
C LYS A 85 2.62 4.05 6.36
N PHE A 86 3.00 4.49 5.16
CA PHE A 86 2.59 3.82 3.92
C PHE A 86 3.41 2.56 3.72
N TYR A 87 2.79 1.41 4.01
CA TYR A 87 3.31 0.11 3.62
C TYR A 87 2.64 -0.33 2.31
N ASP A 88 3.41 -0.31 1.23
CA ASP A 88 2.95 -0.70 -0.10
C ASP A 88 4.04 -1.52 -0.80
N PRO A 89 4.11 -2.84 -0.53
CA PRO A 89 5.17 -3.70 -1.06
C PRO A 89 5.11 -3.87 -2.58
N LEU A 90 3.93 -3.68 -3.19
CA LEU A 90 3.70 -3.81 -4.62
C LEU A 90 3.67 -2.46 -5.35
N GLY A 91 3.69 -1.36 -4.61
CA GLY A 91 3.61 0.00 -5.15
C GLY A 91 2.26 0.34 -5.79
N LEU A 92 1.16 -0.34 -5.42
CA LEU A 92 -0.17 -0.15 -6.02
C LEU A 92 -0.69 1.30 -5.88
N VAL A 93 -0.29 2.00 -4.82
CA VAL A 93 -0.62 3.42 -4.59
C VAL A 93 0.58 4.33 -4.91
N GLY A 94 1.49 3.81 -5.72
CA GLY A 94 2.75 4.39 -6.12
C GLY A 94 2.68 5.86 -6.56
N PRO A 95 1.76 6.27 -7.45
CA PRO A 95 1.64 7.68 -7.87
C PRO A 95 1.46 8.65 -6.69
N VAL A 96 0.75 8.25 -5.65
CA VAL A 96 0.54 9.08 -4.47
C VAL A 96 1.80 9.08 -3.59
N ILE A 97 2.42 7.93 -3.38
CA ILE A 97 3.69 7.82 -2.65
C ILE A 97 4.78 8.65 -3.36
N THR A 98 4.80 8.68 -4.70
CA THR A 98 5.71 9.51 -5.49
C THR A 98 5.54 10.99 -5.16
N ARG A 99 4.31 11.51 -5.18
CA ARG A 99 4.02 12.90 -4.79
C ARG A 99 4.49 13.21 -3.37
N CYS A 100 4.32 12.28 -2.45
CA CYS A 100 4.80 12.41 -1.06
C CYS A 100 6.33 12.47 -0.98
N LYS A 101 7.02 11.60 -1.70
CA LYS A 101 8.50 11.57 -1.74
C LYS A 101 9.06 12.84 -2.36
N ILE A 102 8.46 13.35 -3.43
CA ILE A 102 8.85 14.63 -4.05
C ILE A 102 8.63 15.79 -3.06
N PHE A 103 7.51 15.81 -2.35
CA PHE A 103 7.25 16.84 -1.34
C PHE A 103 8.25 16.78 -0.18
N LEU A 104 8.55 15.59 0.33
CA LEU A 104 9.57 15.40 1.35
C LEU A 104 10.94 15.87 0.86
N GLN A 105 11.28 15.59 -0.41
CA GLN A 105 12.50 16.08 -1.06
C GLN A 105 12.54 17.62 -1.10
N GLN A 106 11.42 18.29 -1.39
CA GLN A 106 11.31 19.76 -1.34
C GLN A 106 11.56 20.29 0.08
N LEU A 107 10.91 19.71 1.09
CA LEU A 107 11.12 20.10 2.49
C LEU A 107 12.56 19.87 2.98
N CYS A 108 13.25 18.86 2.42
CA CYS A 108 14.65 18.63 2.74
C CYS A 108 15.60 19.70 2.18
N LYS A 109 15.21 20.41 1.10
CA LYS A 109 15.98 21.53 0.52
C LYS A 109 15.78 22.82 1.32
N GLU A 110 14.67 22.92 2.04
CA GLU A 110 14.40 24.04 2.93
C GLU A 110 15.31 23.99 4.15
N LYS A 111 15.75 25.15 4.64
CA LYS A 111 16.54 25.28 5.88
C LYS A 111 15.64 25.26 7.12
N LEU A 112 14.66 24.36 7.15
CA LEU A 112 13.71 24.21 8.26
C LEU A 112 14.24 23.19 9.27
N SER A 113 14.05 23.49 10.55
CA SER A 113 14.25 22.51 11.62
C SER A 113 13.19 21.40 11.55
N TRP A 114 13.49 20.23 12.14
CA TRP A 114 12.61 19.06 12.13
C TRP A 114 11.21 19.33 12.69
N ASP A 115 11.14 20.14 13.75
CA ASP A 115 9.91 20.45 14.50
C ASP A 115 9.38 21.86 14.22
N GLU A 116 9.99 22.57 13.27
CA GLU A 116 9.53 23.87 12.82
C GLU A 116 8.27 23.73 11.94
N SER A 117 7.30 24.62 12.17
CA SER A 117 6.07 24.64 11.38
C SER A 117 6.37 24.92 9.92
N LEU A 118 5.68 24.22 9.01
CA LEU A 118 5.81 24.47 7.58
C LEU A 118 5.36 25.90 7.24
N PRO A 119 6.07 26.60 6.34
CA PRO A 119 5.58 27.82 5.71
C PRO A 119 4.23 27.58 5.04
N GLU A 120 3.42 28.62 4.92
CA GLU A 120 2.06 28.54 4.38
C GLU A 120 2.01 27.83 3.01
N THR A 121 2.95 28.15 2.12
CA THR A 121 3.05 27.53 0.78
C THR A 121 3.24 26.02 0.84
N HIS A 122 4.04 25.52 1.79
CA HIS A 122 4.26 24.09 1.99
C HIS A 122 3.11 23.42 2.72
N ASN A 123 2.48 24.13 3.67
CA ASN A 123 1.31 23.63 4.38
C ASN A 123 0.14 23.37 3.40
N THR A 124 -0.15 24.32 2.50
CA THR A 124 -1.20 24.14 1.48
C THR A 124 -0.94 22.92 0.60
N LYS A 125 0.29 22.78 0.08
CA LYS A 125 0.69 21.60 -0.72
C LYS A 125 0.55 20.30 0.07
N TRP A 126 0.90 20.32 1.36
CA TRP A 126 0.76 19.14 2.21
C TRP A 126 -0.71 18.76 2.40
N LEU A 127 -1.60 19.72 2.66
CA LEU A 127 -3.03 19.49 2.78
C LEU A 127 -3.63 18.92 1.47
N ASP A 128 -3.17 19.40 0.31
CA ASP A 128 -3.60 18.85 -0.99
C ASP A 128 -3.16 17.38 -1.19
N ILE A 129 -1.97 17.02 -0.71
CA ILE A 129 -1.51 15.62 -0.67
C ILE A 129 -2.38 14.82 0.29
N CYS A 130 -2.68 15.34 1.48
CA CYS A 130 -3.53 14.68 2.47
C CYS A 130 -4.92 14.35 1.91
N ARG A 131 -5.57 15.26 1.18
CA ARG A 131 -6.86 14.99 0.50
C ARG A 131 -6.77 13.86 -0.51
N SER A 132 -5.60 13.70 -1.16
CA SER A 132 -5.41 12.59 -2.10
C SER A 132 -5.45 11.23 -1.37
N PHE A 133 -5.08 11.15 -0.09
CA PHE A 133 -5.16 9.91 0.69
C PHE A 133 -6.60 9.50 1.02
N GLU A 134 -7.50 10.46 1.25
CA GLU A 134 -8.91 10.19 1.48
C GLU A 134 -9.57 9.51 0.28
N ILE A 135 -9.14 9.86 -0.94
CA ILE A 135 -9.63 9.20 -2.15
C ILE A 135 -9.14 7.75 -2.22
N ILE A 136 -7.87 7.49 -1.88
CA ILE A 136 -7.29 6.14 -1.98
C ILE A 136 -7.91 5.18 -0.96
N SER A 137 -8.45 5.66 0.17
CA SER A 137 -9.18 4.77 1.09
C SER A 137 -10.39 4.08 0.48
N HIS A 138 -10.86 4.56 -0.68
CA HIS A 138 -11.95 3.94 -1.44
C HIS A 138 -11.46 3.16 -2.67
N VAL A 139 -10.15 3.11 -2.94
CA VAL A 139 -9.58 2.36 -4.06
C VAL A 139 -9.24 0.95 -3.61
N SER A 140 -9.69 -0.03 -4.40
CA SER A 140 -9.38 -1.44 -4.21
C SER A 140 -8.64 -2.02 -5.41
N PHE A 141 -7.86 -3.06 -5.17
CA PHE A 141 -7.07 -3.76 -6.18
C PHE A 141 -7.29 -5.27 -6.05
N PRO A 142 -7.53 -6.00 -7.15
CA PRO A 142 -7.66 -7.44 -7.10
C PRO A 142 -6.36 -8.07 -6.61
N ARG A 143 -6.42 -8.90 -5.56
CA ARG A 143 -5.23 -9.59 -5.04
C ARG A 143 -4.70 -10.63 -6.03
N PHE A 144 -5.61 -11.27 -6.77
CA PHE A 144 -5.31 -12.27 -7.78
C PHE A 144 -5.69 -11.74 -9.17
N VAL A 145 -4.71 -11.65 -10.07
CA VAL A 145 -4.84 -11.00 -11.38
C VAL A 145 -4.58 -11.94 -12.56
N PHE A 146 -4.47 -13.25 -12.29
CA PHE A 146 -4.18 -14.27 -13.29
C PHE A 146 -5.41 -15.15 -13.51
N SER A 147 -5.54 -15.73 -14.70
CA SER A 147 -6.47 -16.82 -14.97
C SER A 147 -5.73 -17.92 -15.71
N ALA A 148 -5.97 -19.18 -15.35
CA ALA A 148 -5.28 -20.32 -15.94
C ALA A 148 -5.72 -20.63 -17.38
N GLU A 149 -6.86 -20.08 -17.79
CA GLU A 149 -7.52 -20.41 -19.07
C GLU A 149 -7.36 -19.31 -20.13
N THR A 150 -6.51 -18.30 -19.88
CA THR A 150 -6.33 -17.16 -20.78
C THR A 150 -4.88 -17.02 -21.22
N ASP A 151 -4.69 -16.48 -22.43
CA ASP A 151 -3.36 -16.09 -22.89
C ASP A 151 -2.94 -14.82 -22.14
N LEU A 152 -1.78 -14.87 -21.49
CA LEU A 152 -1.33 -13.83 -20.55
C LEU A 152 -0.16 -13.06 -21.15
N GLU A 153 -0.31 -11.74 -21.22
CA GLU A 153 0.76 -10.83 -21.57
C GLU A 153 1.16 -9.96 -20.39
N VAL A 154 2.44 -9.59 -20.36
CA VAL A 154 2.99 -8.67 -19.37
C VAL A 154 3.45 -7.42 -20.09
N HIS A 155 2.87 -6.29 -19.72
CA HIS A 155 3.13 -4.99 -20.34
C HIS A 155 3.82 -4.08 -19.32
N GLY A 156 5.06 -3.71 -19.61
CA GLY A 156 5.84 -2.79 -18.80
C GLY A 156 5.80 -1.39 -19.37
N PHE A 157 5.50 -0.41 -18.53
CA PHE A 157 5.56 1.01 -18.87
C PHE A 157 6.54 1.70 -17.93
N CYS A 158 7.28 2.69 -18.44
CA CYS A 158 8.13 3.54 -17.62
C CYS A 158 8.04 4.98 -18.11
N ASP A 159 8.10 5.91 -17.16
CA ASP A 159 8.18 7.34 -17.44
C ASP A 159 9.16 8.00 -16.46
N ALA A 160 9.79 9.08 -16.90
CA ALA A 160 10.79 9.80 -16.14
C ALA A 160 10.62 11.32 -16.31
N SER A 161 10.66 12.02 -15.18
CA SER A 161 10.74 13.47 -15.11
C SER A 161 12.01 13.89 -14.37
N ILE A 162 12.22 15.20 -14.29
CA ILE A 162 13.30 15.78 -13.48
C ILE A 162 13.14 15.41 -11.99
N ASP A 163 11.91 15.26 -11.52
CA ASP A 163 11.60 15.07 -10.10
C ASP A 163 11.57 13.59 -9.69
N ALA A 164 11.15 12.69 -10.58
CA ALA A 164 11.06 11.26 -10.29
C ALA A 164 11.02 10.41 -11.56
N TYR A 165 11.36 9.13 -11.42
CA TYR A 165 11.06 8.11 -12.41
C TYR A 165 10.18 7.03 -11.80
N GLY A 166 9.29 6.50 -12.64
CA GLY A 166 8.34 5.46 -12.27
C GLY A 166 8.25 4.40 -13.34
N ALA A 167 7.96 3.17 -12.93
CA ALA A 167 7.63 2.08 -13.82
C ALA A 167 6.45 1.29 -13.26
N CYS A 168 5.55 0.83 -14.12
CA CYS A 168 4.48 -0.10 -13.77
C CYS A 168 4.50 -1.31 -14.69
N VAL A 169 4.01 -2.42 -14.15
CA VAL A 169 3.78 -3.64 -14.88
C VAL A 169 2.29 -3.96 -14.81
N TYR A 170 1.68 -4.15 -15.96
CA TYR A 170 0.31 -4.64 -16.11
C TYR A 170 0.32 -6.08 -16.60
N VAL A 171 -0.61 -6.87 -16.11
CA VAL A 171 -0.95 -8.18 -16.66
C VAL A 171 -2.20 -8.02 -17.51
N ILE A 172 -2.14 -8.53 -18.74
CA ILE A 172 -3.25 -8.52 -19.67
C ILE A 172 -3.68 -9.96 -19.91
N SER A 173 -4.94 -10.23 -19.64
CA SER A 173 -5.58 -11.52 -19.92
C SER A 173 -6.38 -11.41 -21.21
N LYS A 174 -5.94 -12.12 -22.25
CA LYS A 174 -6.62 -12.18 -23.55
C LYS A 174 -7.60 -13.35 -23.57
N GLY A 175 -8.89 -13.02 -23.63
CA GLY A 175 -10.00 -13.94 -23.88
C GLY A 175 -11.03 -13.29 -24.78
N ASN A 176 -12.31 -13.69 -24.69
CA ASN A 176 -13.40 -13.03 -25.42
C ASN A 176 -13.53 -11.53 -25.08
N GLN A 177 -13.13 -11.15 -23.86
CA GLN A 177 -12.88 -9.77 -23.46
C GLN A 177 -11.48 -9.70 -22.87
N SER A 178 -10.74 -8.65 -23.19
CA SER A 178 -9.41 -8.41 -22.65
C SER A 178 -9.51 -7.61 -21.36
N PHE A 179 -8.85 -8.08 -20.30
CA PHE A 179 -8.78 -7.39 -19.01
C PHE A 179 -7.33 -7.01 -18.71
N SER A 180 -7.12 -5.85 -18.11
CA SER A 180 -5.80 -5.37 -17.68
C SER A 180 -5.80 -5.05 -16.20
N HIS A 181 -4.84 -5.57 -15.47
CA HIS A 181 -4.67 -5.29 -14.04
C HIS A 181 -3.24 -4.83 -13.74
N LEU A 182 -3.11 -3.83 -12.86
CA LEU A 182 -1.80 -3.42 -12.33
C LEU A 182 -1.26 -4.54 -11.44
N LEU A 183 -0.07 -5.04 -11.79
CA LEU A 183 0.63 -6.06 -11.00
C LEU A 183 1.50 -5.40 -9.93
N CYS A 184 2.31 -4.43 -10.34
CA CYS A 184 3.16 -3.65 -9.45
C CYS A 184 3.56 -2.33 -10.08
N TYR A 185 3.95 -1.39 -9.24
CA TYR A 185 4.59 -0.14 -9.63
C TYR A 185 5.80 0.13 -8.74
N SER A 186 6.82 0.76 -9.29
CA SER A 186 8.00 1.17 -8.57
C SER A 186 8.33 2.60 -8.93
N THR A 187 8.80 3.35 -7.94
CA THR A 187 9.22 4.73 -8.11
C THR A 187 10.46 5.02 -7.30
N LYS A 188 11.27 5.91 -7.86
CA LYS A 188 12.34 6.56 -7.14
C LYS A 188 12.29 8.05 -7.45
N ALA A 189 12.21 8.84 -6.38
CA ALA A 189 12.40 10.28 -6.48
C ALA A 189 13.85 10.56 -6.87
N GLY A 190 14.08 11.68 -7.56
CA GLY A 190 15.41 12.14 -7.93
C GLY A 190 16.33 12.23 -6.71
N ALA A 191 17.63 12.01 -6.91
CA ALA A 191 18.59 11.99 -5.81
C ALA A 191 18.61 13.34 -5.06
N LEU A 192 18.56 13.29 -3.73
CA LEU A 192 19.12 14.32 -2.87
C LEU A 192 20.10 13.67 -1.90
N TRP A 193 21.36 14.10 -2.00
CA TRP A 193 22.33 13.93 -0.93
C TRP A 193 21.83 14.70 0.30
N CYS A 194 21.37 13.98 1.31
CA CYS A 194 21.12 14.55 2.63
C CYS A 194 22.38 14.33 3.48
N GLY A 195 23.46 15.04 3.12
CA GLY A 195 24.70 15.08 3.89
C GLY A 195 24.69 16.30 4.81
N SER A 196 24.46 16.06 6.10
CA SER A 196 24.83 16.87 7.28
C SER A 196 25.29 18.32 7.06
N SER A 197 24.46 19.28 7.47
CA SER A 197 24.94 20.51 8.09
C SER A 197 24.69 20.42 9.60
N GLY A 198 25.67 19.85 10.31
CA GLY A 198 25.86 19.96 11.75
C GLY A 198 27.20 20.63 12.00
#